data_AF-A0A1Z8M613-F1
#
_entry.id   AF-A0A1Z8M613-F1
#
_cell.length_a   1.000
_cell.length_b   1.000
_cell.length_c   1.000
_cell.angle_alpha   90.00
_cell.angle_beta   90.00
_cell.angle_gamma   90.00
#
_symmetry.space_group_name_H-M   'P 1'
#
loop_
_entity.id
_entity.type
_entity.pdbx_description
1 polymer ?
#
loop_
_entity_poly.entity_id
_entity_poly.type
_entity_poly.pdbx_seq_one_letter_code
_entity_poly.pdbx_strand_id
1 'polypeptide(L)'
;MDNAYAAAPPKKNRGCLYGCLAVLALFVLLIVVAIVAMGWFWNRQVEAYSSPEPLDLPTVEIDQQELQQLRKRVDRFSESPDDDGPAPTEKLVLSAKEINALISNNNQLSGHVFVEIENDELTGKVSLPVDDTPLKELPGLEGRYLNAEVTFDISLQDDQLEVNLRAVTVNGERLPSSIEQPLITSNLAEDINKDPETAKFFRQFKSISIEGDRVILIRKPVEEITDEASEETPDEATEETPSEAGTL
;
A
#
# COMPACT_ATOMS: atom_id res chain seq x y z
N MET A 1 39.57 -63.02 61.34
CA MET A 1 40.46 -62.33 60.40
C MET A 1 40.62 -63.35 59.28
N ASP A 2 39.88 -63.33 58.17
CA ASP A 2 39.55 -62.18 57.33
C ASP A 2 38.25 -62.41 56.54
N ASN A 3 37.39 -61.40 56.49
CA ASN A 3 36.17 -61.38 55.68
C ASN A 3 36.54 -61.12 54.22
N ALA A 4 36.49 -62.16 53.38
CA ALA A 4 36.55 -62.02 51.94
C ALA A 4 35.20 -61.51 51.41
N TYR A 5 35.06 -60.19 51.32
CA TYR A 5 33.98 -59.56 50.55
C TYR A 5 34.19 -59.84 49.06
N ALA A 6 33.47 -60.81 48.51
CA ALA A 6 33.34 -60.96 47.07
C ALA A 6 32.44 -59.83 46.53
N ALA A 7 33.02 -58.90 45.77
CA ALA A 7 32.28 -57.87 45.06
C ALA A 7 31.42 -58.52 43.96
N ALA A 8 30.11 -58.27 43.98
CA ALA A 8 29.18 -58.71 42.94
C ALA A 8 29.48 -57.98 41.60
N PRO A 9 29.33 -58.64 40.43
CA PRO A 9 29.64 -58.02 39.15
C PRO A 9 28.60 -56.92 38.81
N PRO A 10 29.02 -55.80 38.19
CA PRO A 10 28.10 -54.72 37.83
C PRO A 10 27.13 -55.20 36.74
N LYS A 11 25.82 -55.13 37.00
CA LYS A 11 24.77 -55.40 36.01
C LYS A 11 24.74 -54.29 34.96
N LYS A 12 24.99 -54.63 33.71
CA LYS A 12 24.97 -53.71 32.55
C LYS A 12 23.53 -53.36 32.17
N ASN A 13 23.00 -52.27 32.72
CA ASN A 13 21.64 -51.80 32.47
C ASN A 13 21.52 -51.16 31.07
N ARG A 14 21.13 -51.96 30.07
CA ARG A 14 20.86 -51.50 28.69
C ARG A 14 19.53 -50.72 28.52
N GLY A 15 18.68 -50.67 29.55
CA GLY A 15 17.34 -50.05 29.50
C GLY A 15 17.35 -48.53 29.31
N CYS A 16 18.35 -47.82 29.83
CA CYS A 16 18.49 -46.37 29.63
C CYS A 16 18.83 -46.02 28.18
N LEU A 17 19.64 -46.86 27.51
CA LEU A 17 20.07 -46.62 26.13
C LEU A 17 18.92 -46.81 25.13
N TYR A 18 18.13 -47.87 25.28
CA TYR A 18 16.96 -48.12 24.41
C TYR A 18 15.80 -47.16 24.70
N GLY A 19 15.59 -46.77 25.97
CA GLY A 19 14.62 -45.74 26.34
C GLY A 19 15.00 -44.37 25.77
N CYS A 20 16.27 -43.97 25.89
CA CYS A 20 16.78 -42.72 25.31
C CYS A 20 16.68 -42.72 23.78
N LEU A 21 17.00 -43.85 23.13
CA LEU A 21 16.91 -43.98 21.67
C LEU A 21 15.45 -43.95 21.17
N ALA A 22 14.51 -44.55 21.91
CA ALA A 22 13.08 -44.49 21.59
C ALA A 22 12.52 -43.06 21.73
N VAL A 23 12.91 -42.32 22.78
CA VAL A 23 12.50 -40.92 22.97
C VAL A 23 13.10 -40.02 21.88
N LEU A 24 14.37 -40.23 21.51
CA LEU A 24 14.99 -39.50 20.40
C LEU A 24 14.31 -39.80 19.07
N ALA A 25 13.99 -41.07 18.79
CA ALA A 25 13.27 -41.46 17.57
C ALA A 25 11.87 -40.82 17.51
N LEU A 26 11.15 -40.79 18.64
CA LEU A 26 9.86 -40.10 18.73
C LEU A 26 10.00 -38.59 18.51
N PHE A 27 11.02 -37.96 19.11
CA PHE A 27 11.27 -36.53 18.93
C PHE A 27 11.59 -36.18 17.48
N VAL A 28 12.46 -36.97 16.81
CA VAL A 28 12.75 -36.81 15.39
C VAL A 28 11.49 -37.01 14.55
N LEU A 29 10.66 -38.01 14.86
CA LEU A 29 9.38 -38.23 14.19
C LEU A 29 8.46 -37.01 14.34
N LEU A 30 8.35 -36.44 15.54
CA LEU A 30 7.55 -35.23 15.78
C LEU A 30 8.07 -34.03 14.99
N ILE A 31 9.39 -33.85 14.89
CA ILE A 31 9.99 -32.81 14.04
C ILE A 31 9.62 -33.03 12.57
N VAL A 32 9.75 -34.26 12.05
CA VAL A 32 9.40 -34.56 10.66
C VAL A 32 7.93 -34.28 10.40
N VAL A 33 7.04 -34.70 11.30
CA VAL A 33 5.61 -34.42 11.20
C VAL A 33 5.35 -32.92 11.23
N ALA A 34 6.02 -32.16 12.10
CA ALA A 34 5.88 -30.71 12.17
C ALA A 34 6.34 -30.01 10.88
N ILE A 35 7.48 -30.41 10.30
CA ILE A 35 7.98 -29.87 9.02
C ILE A 35 7.00 -30.16 7.90
N VAL A 36 6.49 -31.40 7.80
CA VAL A 36 5.51 -31.79 6.77
C VAL A 36 4.22 -31.01 6.94
N ALA A 37 3.71 -30.89 8.16
CA ALA A 37 2.50 -30.13 8.46
C ALA A 37 2.66 -28.64 8.12
N MET A 38 3.82 -28.05 8.42
CA MET A 38 4.13 -26.66 8.10
C MET A 38 4.24 -26.43 6.59
N GLY A 39 4.90 -27.34 5.85
CA GLY A 39 4.98 -27.27 4.39
C GLY A 39 3.61 -27.39 3.72
N TRP A 40 2.77 -28.31 4.22
CA TRP A 40 1.40 -28.46 3.73
C TRP A 40 0.54 -27.21 4.00
N PHE A 41 0.65 -26.66 5.21
CA PHE A 41 -0.04 -25.41 5.57
C PHE A 41 0.44 -24.24 4.69
N TRP A 42 1.75 -24.11 4.49
CA TRP A 42 2.32 -23.05 3.65
C TRP A 42 1.85 -23.13 2.20
N ASN A 43 1.88 -24.32 1.60
CA ASN A 43 1.41 -24.52 0.22
C ASN A 43 -0.08 -24.15 0.07
N ARG A 44 -0.90 -24.47 1.08
CA ARG A 44 -2.30 -24.07 1.12
C ARG A 44 -2.46 -22.55 1.18
N GLN A 45 -1.63 -21.83 1.94
CA GLN A 45 -1.67 -20.36 1.98
C GLN A 45 -1.23 -19.74 0.64
N VAL A 46 -0.21 -20.31 0.00
CA VAL A 46 0.22 -19.91 -1.35
C VAL A 46 -0.92 -20.05 -2.35
N GLU A 47 -1.58 -21.20 -2.38
CA GLU A 47 -2.71 -21.45 -3.30
C GLU A 47 -3.92 -20.55 -3.00
N ALA A 48 -4.19 -20.30 -1.73
CA ALA A 48 -5.26 -19.42 -1.27
C ALA A 48 -5.07 -17.97 -1.76
N TYR A 49 -3.87 -17.41 -1.58
CA TYR A 49 -3.60 -15.98 -1.76
C TYR A 49 -2.80 -15.65 -3.04
N SER A 50 -2.61 -16.59 -3.94
CA SER A 50 -1.97 -16.33 -5.24
C SER A 50 -2.47 -17.26 -6.32
N SER A 51 -2.42 -16.81 -7.57
CA SER A 51 -2.91 -17.54 -8.73
C SER A 51 -1.74 -17.92 -9.67
N PRO A 52 -1.77 -19.06 -10.37
CA PRO A 52 -0.82 -19.33 -11.44
C PRO A 52 -1.04 -18.44 -12.68
N GLU A 53 -2.22 -17.79 -12.79
CA GLU A 53 -2.63 -16.99 -13.93
C GLU A 53 -3.00 -15.55 -13.50
N PRO A 54 -2.73 -14.55 -14.35
CA PRO A 54 -3.18 -13.19 -14.11
C PRO A 54 -4.71 -13.12 -14.12
N LEU A 55 -5.25 -12.12 -13.43
CA LEU A 55 -6.68 -11.80 -13.51
C LEU A 55 -6.95 -11.15 -14.88
N ASP A 56 -8.00 -11.59 -15.56
CA ASP A 56 -8.43 -11.00 -16.83
C ASP A 56 -9.08 -9.63 -16.54
N LEU A 57 -8.28 -8.57 -16.65
CA LEU A 57 -8.72 -7.21 -16.40
C LEU A 57 -9.40 -6.62 -17.64
N PRO A 58 -10.59 -6.01 -17.52
CA PRO A 58 -11.26 -5.40 -18.66
C PRO A 58 -10.39 -4.30 -19.29
N THR A 59 -10.29 -4.33 -20.61
CA THR A 59 -9.63 -3.25 -21.36
C THR A 59 -10.65 -2.21 -21.78
N VAL A 60 -10.39 -0.94 -21.49
CA VAL A 60 -11.26 0.16 -21.92
C VAL A 60 -10.81 0.64 -23.30
N GLU A 61 -11.65 0.37 -24.29
CA GLU A 61 -11.51 0.95 -25.62
C GLU A 61 -12.06 2.39 -25.61
N ILE A 62 -11.18 3.35 -25.87
CA ILE A 62 -11.52 4.76 -26.03
C ILE A 62 -10.95 5.27 -27.36
N ASP A 63 -11.69 6.17 -28.01
CA ASP A 63 -11.20 6.81 -29.23
C ASP A 63 -9.99 7.72 -28.92
N GLN A 64 -9.06 7.81 -29.87
CA GLN A 64 -7.85 8.61 -29.71
C GLN A 64 -8.15 10.12 -29.54
N GLN A 65 -9.22 10.63 -30.15
CA GLN A 65 -9.63 12.03 -29.96
C GLN A 65 -10.20 12.25 -28.56
N GLU A 66 -11.03 11.33 -28.07
CA GLU A 66 -11.62 11.40 -26.72
C GLU A 66 -10.52 11.33 -25.64
N LEU A 67 -9.53 10.46 -25.81
CA LEU A 67 -8.38 10.35 -24.91
C LEU A 67 -7.53 11.63 -24.89
N GLN A 68 -7.27 12.25 -26.05
CA GLN A 68 -6.52 13.51 -26.10
C GLN A 68 -7.27 14.66 -25.43
N GLN A 69 -8.61 14.70 -25.57
CA GLN A 69 -9.44 15.68 -24.86
C GLN A 69 -9.41 15.44 -23.35
N LEU A 70 -9.48 14.18 -22.92
CA LEU A 70 -9.36 13.80 -21.52
C LEU A 70 -8.01 14.23 -20.94
N ARG A 71 -6.89 13.91 -21.61
CA ARG A 71 -5.54 14.33 -21.16
C ARG A 71 -5.46 15.84 -21.03
N LYS A 72 -5.88 16.59 -22.04
CA LYS A 72 -5.90 18.07 -21.98
C LYS A 72 -6.73 18.62 -20.81
N ARG A 73 -7.84 17.96 -20.46
CA ARG A 73 -8.66 18.35 -19.29
C ARG A 73 -7.90 18.09 -17.98
N VAL A 74 -7.27 16.92 -17.86
CA VAL A 74 -6.50 16.53 -16.67
C VAL A 74 -5.25 17.39 -16.52
N ASP A 75 -4.51 17.61 -17.61
CA ASP A 75 -3.28 18.41 -17.64
C ASP A 75 -3.58 19.86 -17.24
N ARG A 76 -4.61 20.48 -17.84
CA ARG A 76 -5.05 21.83 -17.47
C ARG A 76 -5.44 21.92 -15.99
N PHE A 77 -6.13 20.90 -15.49
CA PHE A 77 -6.53 20.85 -14.09
C PHE A 77 -5.36 20.54 -13.15
N SER A 78 -4.24 20.01 -13.65
CA SER A 78 -3.05 19.66 -12.85
C SER A 78 -2.01 20.77 -12.85
N GLU A 79 -1.94 21.58 -13.90
CA GLU A 79 -1.08 22.76 -13.98
C GLU A 79 -1.45 23.77 -12.87
N SER A 80 -0.45 24.28 -12.15
CA SER A 80 -0.66 25.40 -11.23
C SER A 80 -1.13 26.62 -12.04
N PRO A 81 -2.08 27.43 -11.56
CA PRO A 81 -2.38 28.67 -12.25
C PRO A 81 -1.11 29.51 -12.13
N ASP A 82 -0.54 29.95 -13.26
CA ASP A 82 0.45 31.03 -13.22
C ASP A 82 -0.16 32.20 -12.42
N ASP A 83 0.67 32.86 -11.61
CA ASP A 83 0.36 33.86 -10.57
C ASP A 83 -0.48 35.09 -11.01
N ASP A 84 -0.95 35.11 -12.26
CA ASP A 84 -1.66 36.22 -12.90
C ASP A 84 -3.18 35.99 -12.93
N GLY A 85 -3.80 36.02 -11.74
CA GLY A 85 -5.21 36.37 -11.58
C GLY A 85 -6.09 35.33 -10.84
N PRO A 86 -7.30 35.74 -10.38
CA PRO A 86 -8.20 34.86 -9.65
C PRO A 86 -8.72 33.76 -10.57
N ALA A 87 -8.08 32.58 -10.49
CA ALA A 87 -8.57 31.40 -11.17
C ALA A 87 -9.93 30.99 -10.55
N PRO A 88 -10.98 30.76 -11.36
CA PRO A 88 -12.24 30.22 -10.86
C PRO A 88 -12.02 28.89 -10.14
N THR A 89 -12.86 28.57 -9.16
CA THR A 89 -12.95 27.20 -8.61
C THR A 89 -13.18 26.21 -9.76
N GLU A 90 -12.12 25.52 -10.18
CA GLU A 90 -12.19 24.53 -11.24
C GLU A 90 -12.64 23.19 -10.65
N LYS A 91 -13.58 22.54 -11.34
CA LYS A 91 -14.12 21.23 -10.98
C LYS A 91 -13.73 20.22 -12.05
N LEU A 92 -12.97 19.20 -11.67
CA LEU A 92 -12.69 18.05 -12.53
C LEU A 92 -13.57 16.88 -12.07
N VAL A 93 -14.30 16.31 -13.02
CA VAL A 93 -15.14 15.14 -12.79
C VAL A 93 -14.63 14.04 -13.71
N LEU A 94 -14.27 12.89 -13.13
CA LEU A 94 -13.76 11.73 -13.84
C LEU A 94 -14.65 10.52 -13.56
N SER A 95 -15.12 9.89 -14.63
CA SER A 95 -15.80 8.60 -14.56
C SER A 95 -14.81 7.44 -14.45
N ALA A 96 -15.28 6.27 -14.01
CA ALA A 96 -14.48 5.04 -14.02
C ALA A 96 -13.90 4.73 -15.42
N LYS A 97 -14.67 4.97 -16.49
CA LYS A 97 -14.20 4.81 -17.89
C LYS A 97 -13.00 5.71 -18.18
N GLU A 98 -13.07 6.98 -17.82
CA GLU A 98 -11.98 7.95 -18.04
C GLU A 98 -10.74 7.59 -17.21
N ILE A 99 -10.90 7.18 -15.96
CA ILE A 99 -9.79 6.73 -15.10
C ILE A 99 -9.11 5.50 -15.71
N ASN A 100 -9.89 4.50 -16.10
CA ASN A 100 -9.36 3.30 -16.75
C ASN A 100 -8.72 3.58 -18.10
N ALA A 101 -9.20 4.56 -18.86
CA ALA A 101 -8.56 5.01 -20.09
C ALA A 101 -7.18 5.60 -19.81
N LEU A 102 -7.01 6.39 -18.74
CA LEU A 102 -5.71 6.91 -18.32
C LEU A 102 -4.78 5.77 -17.87
N ILE A 103 -5.28 4.83 -17.07
CA ILE A 103 -4.54 3.64 -16.60
C ILE A 103 -4.05 2.79 -17.77
N SER A 104 -4.94 2.47 -18.73
CA SER A 104 -4.62 1.64 -19.90
C SER A 104 -3.52 2.25 -20.78
N ASN A 105 -3.34 3.58 -20.69
CA ASN A 105 -2.33 4.33 -21.42
C ASN A 105 -1.05 4.60 -20.62
N ASN A 106 -0.94 4.09 -19.38
CA ASN A 106 0.26 4.14 -18.58
C ASN A 106 0.98 2.79 -18.66
N ASN A 107 2.23 2.78 -19.13
CA ASN A 107 2.98 1.53 -19.34
C ASN A 107 3.18 0.69 -18.07
N GLN A 108 3.12 1.29 -16.87
CA GLN A 108 3.32 0.58 -15.60
C GLN A 108 2.01 0.03 -15.02
N LEU A 109 0.87 0.59 -15.40
CA LEU A 109 -0.44 0.23 -14.83
C LEU A 109 -1.33 -0.52 -15.82
N SER A 110 -1.07 -0.36 -17.11
CA SER A 110 -1.80 -1.05 -18.18
C SER A 110 -1.69 -2.56 -18.03
N GLY A 111 -2.84 -3.25 -18.03
CA GLY A 111 -2.91 -4.70 -17.82
C GLY A 111 -2.71 -5.16 -16.37
N HIS A 112 -2.46 -4.24 -15.44
CA HIS A 112 -2.22 -4.55 -14.02
C HIS A 112 -3.27 -3.98 -13.08
N VAL A 113 -3.93 -2.90 -13.47
CA VAL A 113 -4.92 -2.21 -12.63
C VAL A 113 -6.17 -1.90 -13.43
N PHE A 114 -7.33 -2.09 -12.81
CA PHE A 114 -8.64 -1.68 -13.31
C PHE A 114 -9.45 -1.10 -12.14
N VAL A 115 -10.23 -0.06 -12.40
CA VAL A 115 -10.99 0.66 -11.39
C VAL A 115 -12.49 0.58 -11.68
N GLU A 116 -13.27 0.28 -10.67
CA GLU A 116 -14.73 0.36 -10.66
C GLU A 116 -15.15 1.41 -9.64
N ILE A 117 -16.22 2.15 -9.95
CA ILE A 117 -16.80 3.13 -9.04
C ILE A 117 -18.29 2.84 -8.98
N GLU A 118 -18.77 2.48 -7.80
CA GLU A 118 -20.18 2.15 -7.59
C GLU A 118 -20.59 2.55 -6.18
N ASN A 119 -21.79 3.11 -6.02
CA ASN A 119 -22.37 3.43 -4.71
C ASN A 119 -21.46 4.28 -3.80
N ASP A 120 -20.79 5.29 -4.36
CA ASP A 120 -19.83 6.15 -3.66
C ASP A 120 -18.53 5.44 -3.21
N GLU A 121 -18.33 4.18 -3.58
CA GLU A 121 -17.12 3.41 -3.29
C GLU A 121 -16.26 3.26 -4.54
N LEU A 122 -14.93 3.25 -4.36
CA LEU A 122 -13.99 2.97 -5.43
C LEU A 122 -13.31 1.61 -5.19
N THR A 123 -13.42 0.73 -6.17
CA THR A 123 -12.84 -0.61 -6.13
C THR A 123 -11.74 -0.75 -7.18
N GLY A 124 -10.52 -1.01 -6.74
CA GLY A 124 -9.40 -1.35 -7.59
C GLY A 124 -9.23 -2.86 -7.71
N LYS A 125 -9.26 -3.37 -8.95
CA LYS A 125 -8.85 -4.73 -9.31
C LYS A 125 -7.40 -4.70 -9.78
N VAL A 126 -6.56 -5.52 -9.17
CA VAL A 126 -5.11 -5.53 -9.39
C VAL A 126 -4.65 -6.93 -9.74
N SER A 127 -3.78 -7.05 -10.73
CA SER A 127 -3.08 -8.29 -11.09
C SER A 127 -1.60 -8.03 -11.29
N LEU A 128 -0.80 -8.47 -10.33
CA LEU A 128 0.65 -8.24 -10.33
C LEU A 128 1.39 -9.57 -10.29
N PRO A 129 2.40 -9.79 -11.16
CA PRO A 129 3.33 -10.90 -10.99
C PRO A 129 4.03 -10.78 -9.63
N VAL A 130 4.06 -11.86 -8.85
CA VAL A 130 4.74 -11.86 -7.55
C VAL A 130 6.23 -11.55 -7.69
N ASP A 131 6.83 -11.94 -8.83
CA ASP A 131 8.23 -11.71 -9.17
C ASP A 131 8.61 -10.21 -9.18
N ASP A 132 7.63 -9.33 -9.41
CA ASP A 132 7.80 -7.86 -9.42
C ASP A 132 7.54 -7.22 -8.05
N THR A 133 7.19 -8.02 -7.04
CA THR A 133 6.87 -7.55 -5.68
C THR A 133 7.94 -7.97 -4.67
N PRO A 134 7.95 -7.39 -3.46
CA PRO A 134 8.79 -7.87 -2.36
C PRO A 134 8.49 -9.32 -1.92
N LEU A 135 7.36 -9.90 -2.35
CA LEU A 135 6.95 -11.25 -1.97
C LEU A 135 7.69 -12.35 -2.73
N LYS A 136 8.47 -12.02 -3.78
CA LYS A 136 9.25 -13.01 -4.57
C LYS A 136 10.22 -13.85 -3.76
N GLU A 137 10.64 -13.38 -2.58
CA GLU A 137 11.56 -14.11 -1.70
C GLU A 137 10.87 -15.24 -0.93
N LEU A 138 9.53 -15.30 -0.98
CA LEU A 138 8.75 -16.32 -0.30
C LEU A 138 8.68 -17.62 -1.12
N PRO A 139 8.93 -18.79 -0.49
CA PRO A 139 8.99 -20.05 -1.21
C PRO A 139 7.63 -20.43 -1.80
N GLY A 140 7.62 -20.85 -3.06
CA GLY A 140 6.42 -21.34 -3.76
C GLY A 140 5.56 -20.25 -4.43
N LEU A 141 5.95 -18.97 -4.35
CA LEU A 141 5.26 -17.86 -5.04
C LEU A 141 5.85 -17.51 -6.41
N GLU A 142 6.98 -18.09 -6.78
CA GLU A 142 7.69 -17.84 -8.04
C GLU A 142 6.77 -18.09 -9.26
N GLY A 143 6.73 -17.13 -10.18
CA GLY A 143 5.89 -17.21 -11.39
C GLY A 143 4.38 -17.19 -11.14
N ARG A 144 3.94 -16.84 -9.92
CA ARG A 144 2.53 -16.66 -9.57
C ARG A 144 2.12 -15.20 -9.63
N TYR A 145 0.82 -14.96 -9.58
CA TYR A 145 0.19 -13.65 -9.63
C TYR A 145 -0.53 -13.36 -8.32
N LEU A 146 -0.37 -12.13 -7.84
CA LEU A 146 -1.18 -11.54 -6.80
C LEU A 146 -2.37 -10.85 -7.47
N ASN A 147 -3.53 -11.50 -7.41
CA ASN A 147 -4.79 -10.96 -7.88
C ASN A 147 -5.54 -10.40 -6.68
N ALA A 148 -5.83 -9.11 -6.65
CA ALA A 148 -6.47 -8.47 -5.52
C ALA A 148 -7.65 -7.60 -5.96
N GLU A 149 -8.66 -7.52 -5.13
CA GLU A 149 -9.76 -6.56 -5.23
C GLU A 149 -9.76 -5.74 -3.95
N VAL A 150 -9.65 -4.42 -4.10
CA VAL A 150 -9.45 -3.48 -2.99
C VAL A 150 -10.49 -2.39 -3.10
N THR A 151 -11.38 -2.30 -2.12
CA THR A 151 -12.35 -1.21 -2.01
C THR A 151 -11.86 -0.21 -0.97
N PHE A 152 -11.83 1.06 -1.35
CA PHE A 152 -11.37 2.15 -0.50
C PHE A 152 -12.19 3.42 -0.70
N ASP A 153 -12.17 4.24 0.34
CA ASP A 153 -12.71 5.60 0.30
C ASP A 153 -11.57 6.60 0.18
N ILE A 154 -11.82 7.67 -0.57
CA ILE A 154 -10.87 8.76 -0.77
C ILE A 154 -11.53 10.05 -0.31
N SER A 155 -10.83 10.80 0.54
CA SER A 155 -11.21 12.16 0.92
C SER A 155 -9.99 13.06 1.05
N LEU A 156 -10.22 14.36 1.15
CA LEU A 156 -9.19 15.31 1.55
C LEU A 156 -9.57 15.88 2.92
N GLN A 157 -8.71 15.75 3.92
CA GLN A 157 -8.91 16.26 5.27
C GLN A 157 -7.67 17.06 5.70
N ASP A 158 -7.87 18.30 6.16
CA ASP A 158 -6.77 19.18 6.58
C ASP A 158 -5.63 19.26 5.54
N ASP A 159 -6.03 19.38 4.26
CA ASP A 159 -5.18 19.37 3.07
C ASP A 159 -4.30 18.13 2.86
N GLN A 160 -4.60 17.04 3.57
CA GLN A 160 -3.96 15.74 3.43
C GLN A 160 -4.91 14.77 2.75
N LEU A 161 -4.35 13.95 1.85
CA LEU A 161 -5.09 12.89 1.19
C LEU A 161 -5.39 11.78 2.22
N GLU A 162 -6.66 11.45 2.38
CA GLU A 162 -7.12 10.36 3.22
C GLU A 162 -7.57 9.21 2.33
N VAL A 163 -6.87 8.08 2.40
CA VAL A 163 -7.25 6.84 1.70
C VAL A 163 -7.49 5.75 2.74
N ASN A 164 -8.74 5.37 2.91
CA ASN A 164 -9.15 4.43 3.95
C ASN A 164 -9.62 3.11 3.32
N LEU A 165 -9.04 1.99 3.77
CA LEU A 165 -9.42 0.68 3.28
C LEU A 165 -10.81 0.27 3.83
N ARG A 166 -11.71 -0.15 2.93
CA ARG A 166 -13.03 -0.70 3.29
C ARG A 166 -13.05 -2.21 3.23
N ALA A 167 -12.53 -2.77 2.15
CA ALA A 167 -12.45 -4.20 1.95
C ALA A 167 -11.25 -4.56 1.10
N VAL A 168 -10.67 -5.72 1.36
CA VAL A 168 -9.65 -6.30 0.50
C VAL A 168 -9.86 -7.80 0.40
N THR A 169 -9.83 -8.30 -0.83
CA THR A 169 -9.72 -9.72 -1.10
C THR A 169 -8.52 -9.97 -1.99
N VAL A 170 -7.87 -11.10 -1.78
CA VAL A 170 -6.75 -11.56 -2.59
C VAL A 170 -7.11 -12.94 -3.08
N ASN A 171 -7.17 -13.10 -4.40
CA ASN A 171 -7.60 -14.31 -5.08
C ASN A 171 -8.99 -14.79 -4.61
N GLY A 172 -9.87 -13.83 -4.30
CA GLY A 172 -11.22 -14.08 -3.76
C GLY A 172 -11.27 -14.41 -2.26
N GLU A 173 -10.12 -14.51 -1.59
CA GLU A 173 -10.04 -14.76 -0.16
C GLU A 173 -9.83 -13.47 0.64
N ARG A 174 -10.52 -13.36 1.77
CA ARG A 174 -10.30 -12.25 2.71
C ARG A 174 -8.94 -12.39 3.37
N LEU A 175 -8.25 -11.27 3.55
CA LEU A 175 -7.00 -11.27 4.29
C LEU A 175 -7.20 -11.72 5.74
N PRO A 176 -6.19 -12.36 6.36
CA PRO A 176 -6.21 -12.63 7.79
C PRO A 176 -6.36 -11.33 8.58
N SER A 177 -7.15 -11.35 9.66
CA SER A 177 -7.44 -10.16 10.46
C SER A 177 -6.18 -9.47 11.01
N SER A 178 -5.10 -10.22 11.24
CA SER A 178 -3.82 -9.68 11.69
C SER A 178 -3.14 -8.77 10.65
N ILE A 179 -3.45 -8.95 9.37
CA ILE A 179 -2.94 -8.13 8.26
C ILE A 179 -3.97 -7.05 7.89
N GLU A 180 -5.26 -7.42 7.87
CA GLU A 180 -6.34 -6.51 7.46
C GLU A 180 -6.58 -5.37 8.47
N GLN A 181 -6.58 -5.66 9.77
CA GLN A 181 -6.95 -4.66 10.79
C GLN A 181 -6.04 -3.42 10.78
N PRO A 182 -4.70 -3.54 10.74
CA PRO A 182 -3.84 -2.37 10.60
C PRO A 182 -4.14 -1.53 9.36
N LEU A 183 -4.45 -2.17 8.22
CA LEU A 183 -4.74 -1.48 6.96
C LEU A 183 -6.06 -0.72 7.00
N ILE A 184 -7.08 -1.25 7.71
CA ILE A 184 -8.38 -0.57 7.87
C ILE A 184 -8.29 0.64 8.80
N THR A 185 -7.41 0.59 9.80
CA THR A 185 -7.29 1.66 10.81
C THR A 185 -6.34 2.79 10.43
N SER A 186 -5.59 2.64 9.35
CA SER A 186 -4.53 3.56 8.94
C SER A 186 -4.89 4.25 7.62
N ASN A 187 -4.48 5.51 7.48
CA ASN A 187 -4.52 6.20 6.21
C ASN A 187 -3.43 5.63 5.27
N LEU A 188 -3.84 4.99 4.17
CA LEU A 188 -2.92 4.39 3.20
C LEU A 188 -2.12 5.42 2.39
N ALA A 189 -2.52 6.69 2.42
CA ALA A 189 -1.81 7.79 1.78
C ALA A 189 -0.83 8.52 2.73
N GLU A 190 -0.57 8.01 3.94
CA GLU A 190 0.31 8.66 4.91
C GLU A 190 1.71 8.98 4.33
N ASP A 191 2.31 8.02 3.63
CA ASP A 191 3.63 8.22 3.02
C ASP A 191 3.58 9.12 1.79
N ILE A 192 2.45 9.13 1.07
CA ILE A 192 2.20 10.05 -0.06
C ILE A 192 2.10 11.49 0.44
N ASN A 193 1.47 11.72 1.59
CA ASN A 193 1.35 13.05 2.20
C ASN A 193 2.66 13.57 2.80
N LYS A 194 3.60 12.68 3.16
CA LYS A 194 4.93 13.06 3.66
C LYS A 194 5.87 13.52 2.54
N ASP A 195 5.59 13.16 1.29
CA ASP A 195 6.36 13.61 0.14
C ASP A 195 6.08 15.11 -0.14
N PRO A 196 7.08 16.00 -0.11
CA PRO A 196 6.84 17.43 -0.24
C PRO A 196 6.27 17.87 -1.59
N GLU A 197 6.61 17.18 -2.69
CA GLU A 197 6.10 17.49 -4.02
C GLU A 197 4.63 17.09 -4.14
N THR A 198 4.31 15.91 -3.62
CA THR A 198 2.96 15.36 -3.63
C THR A 198 2.04 16.10 -2.67
N ALA A 199 2.52 16.46 -1.48
CA ALA A 199 1.79 17.30 -0.53
C ALA A 199 1.47 18.67 -1.13
N LYS A 200 2.42 19.30 -1.84
CA LYS A 200 2.18 20.57 -2.56
C LYS A 200 1.07 20.40 -3.60
N PHE A 201 1.10 19.29 -4.35
CA PHE A 201 0.06 18.98 -5.32
C PHE A 201 -1.31 18.80 -4.65
N PHE A 202 -1.42 18.15 -3.50
CA PHE A 202 -2.72 17.94 -2.85
C PHE A 202 -3.28 19.18 -2.14
N ARG A 203 -2.43 20.05 -1.59
CA ARG A 203 -2.84 21.32 -0.94
C ARG A 203 -3.61 22.28 -1.85
N GLN A 204 -3.41 22.18 -3.16
CA GLN A 204 -4.14 23.03 -4.11
C GLN A 204 -5.61 22.61 -4.25
N PHE A 205 -5.99 21.41 -3.78
CA PHE A 205 -7.38 20.95 -3.83
C PHE A 205 -8.14 21.38 -2.58
N LYS A 206 -9.38 21.80 -2.80
CA LYS A 206 -10.36 22.07 -1.76
C LYS A 206 -11.02 20.78 -1.28
N SER A 207 -11.29 19.87 -2.21
CA SER A 207 -11.88 18.57 -1.89
C SER A 207 -11.59 17.55 -2.98
N ILE A 208 -11.44 16.31 -2.55
CA ILE A 208 -11.49 15.11 -3.38
C ILE A 208 -12.59 14.24 -2.79
N SER A 209 -13.54 13.81 -3.59
CA SER A 209 -14.65 12.96 -3.17
C SER A 209 -15.06 12.00 -4.28
N ILE A 210 -15.75 10.93 -3.89
CA ILE A 210 -16.47 10.04 -4.79
C ILE A 210 -17.95 10.40 -4.65
N GLU A 211 -18.61 10.69 -5.76
CA GLU A 211 -20.05 10.97 -5.81
C GLU A 211 -20.68 10.14 -6.93
N GLY A 212 -21.54 9.19 -6.56
CA GLY A 212 -22.19 8.23 -7.43
C GLY A 212 -21.19 7.31 -8.12
N ASP A 213 -20.96 7.54 -9.41
CA ASP A 213 -20.10 6.76 -10.31
C ASP A 213 -18.84 7.53 -10.74
N ARG A 214 -18.52 8.63 -10.04
CA ARG A 214 -17.49 9.60 -10.45
C ARG A 214 -16.62 10.04 -9.29
N VAL A 215 -15.35 10.26 -9.61
CA VAL A 215 -14.42 11.01 -8.75
C VAL A 215 -14.57 12.48 -9.08
N ILE A 216 -14.68 13.30 -8.05
CA ILE A 216 -14.81 14.75 -8.14
C ILE A 216 -13.63 15.39 -7.42
N LEU A 217 -12.90 16.23 -8.14
CA LEU A 217 -11.82 17.05 -7.63
C LEU A 217 -12.22 18.52 -7.76
N ILE A 218 -12.11 19.27 -6.67
CA ILE A 218 -12.38 20.70 -6.63
C ILE A 218 -11.11 21.40 -6.18
N ARG A 219 -10.68 22.42 -6.92
CA ARG A 219 -9.51 23.22 -6.57
C ARG A 219 -9.85 24.34 -5.57
N LYS A 220 -8.91 24.71 -4.69
CA LYS A 220 -9.04 25.92 -3.85
C LYS A 220 -9.06 27.17 -4.74
N PRO A 221 -9.86 28.19 -4.40
CA PRO A 221 -9.76 29.51 -5.02
C PRO A 221 -8.42 30.16 -4.68
N VAL A 222 -7.86 30.95 -5.61
CA VAL A 222 -6.52 31.57 -5.47
C VAL A 222 -6.38 32.44 -4.20
N GLU A 223 -7.46 33.07 -3.74
CA GLU A 223 -7.45 33.92 -2.54
C GLU A 223 -7.05 33.17 -1.25
N GLU A 224 -7.45 31.89 -1.09
CA GLU A 224 -7.13 31.08 0.10
C GLU A 224 -5.68 30.54 0.10
N ILE A 225 -4.96 30.63 -1.03
CA ILE A 225 -3.58 30.14 -1.16
C ILE A 225 -2.57 31.21 -0.67
N THR A 226 -2.92 32.49 -0.81
CA THR A 226 -2.08 33.64 -0.43
C THR A 226 -1.99 33.89 1.07
N ASP A 227 -3.01 33.51 1.85
CA ASP A 227 -3.05 33.78 3.29
C ASP A 227 -2.08 32.86 4.07
N GLU A 228 -2.00 31.57 3.73
CA GLU A 228 -1.11 30.60 4.40
C GLU A 228 0.37 30.74 4.00
N ALA A 229 0.66 31.18 2.76
CA ALA A 229 2.04 31.41 2.32
C ALA A 229 2.72 32.59 3.03
N SER A 230 1.94 33.46 3.69
CA SER A 230 2.47 34.64 4.41
C SER A 230 2.94 34.35 5.84
N GLU A 231 2.64 33.17 6.40
CA GLU A 231 3.01 32.80 7.78
C GLU A 231 4.33 31.99 7.89
N GLU A 232 4.91 31.52 6.78
CA GLU A 232 6.12 30.65 6.77
C GLU A 232 7.44 31.34 6.35
N THR A 233 7.61 32.65 6.54
CA THR A 233 8.96 33.27 6.46
C THR A 233 9.52 33.56 7.85
N PRO A 234 10.61 32.89 8.27
CA PRO A 234 11.41 33.32 9.41
C PRO A 234 12.00 34.70 9.14
N ASP A 235 11.63 35.64 10.02
CA ASP A 235 12.19 36.98 10.13
C ASP A 235 13.68 36.90 10.47
N GLU A 236 14.54 36.90 9.46
CA GLU A 236 15.98 37.12 9.62
C GLU A 236 16.46 38.14 8.58
N ALA A 237 16.32 39.42 8.91
CA ALA A 237 17.30 40.44 8.52
C ALA A 237 17.17 41.74 9.31
N THR A 238 18.29 42.12 9.95
CA THR A 238 18.78 43.50 10.15
C THR A 238 18.55 44.16 11.52
N GLU A 239 19.44 43.87 12.47
CA GLU A 239 19.97 44.90 13.38
C GLU A 239 21.40 45.23 12.95
N GLU A 240 21.57 46.11 11.96
CA GLU A 240 22.78 46.94 11.87
C GLU A 240 22.52 48.23 12.66
N THR A 241 23.27 48.39 13.75
CA THR A 241 23.23 49.56 14.63
C THR A 241 23.95 50.75 13.96
N PRO A 242 23.36 51.97 13.92
CA PRO A 242 24.04 53.13 13.37
C PRO A 242 25.09 53.68 14.33
N SER A 243 26.24 54.02 13.74
CA SER A 243 27.32 54.83 14.32
C SER A 243 26.80 56.16 14.88
N GLU A 244 26.94 56.36 16.19
CA GLU A 244 26.80 57.65 16.86
C GLU A 244 28.18 58.33 16.95
N ALA A 245 28.25 59.61 16.56
CA ALA A 245 29.45 60.42 16.54
C ALA A 245 29.38 61.55 17.60
N GLY A 246 30.51 61.78 18.28
CA GLY A 246 30.81 62.95 19.13
C GLY A 246 30.70 62.68 20.63
N THR A 247 31.60 63.11 21.52
CA THR A 247 32.38 64.36 21.51
C THR A 247 33.44 64.31 22.64
N LEU A 248 34.56 65.04 22.43
CA LEU A 248 35.54 65.56 23.43
C LEU A 248 36.52 64.60 24.11
#